data_AF-A0ABD2RXF3-F1
#
_entry.id   AF-A0ABD2RXF3-F1
#
_cell.length_a   1.000
_cell.length_b   1.000
_cell.length_c   1.000
_cell.angle_alpha   90.00
_cell.angle_beta   90.00
_cell.angle_gamma   90.00
#
_symmetry.space_group_name_H-M   'P 1'
#
loop_
_entity.id
_entity.type
_entity.pdbx_description
1 polymer ?
#
loop_
_entity_poly.entity_id
_entity_poly.type
_entity_poly.pdbx_seq_one_letter_code
_entity_poly.pdbx_strand_id
1 'polypeptide(L)'
;MWNFANNLRLDNHKYANSIEEMFDHFCKGVSLYGPFWNQVLDYWKESIENPDKVFFLMYEEIKKQPKIQLKRLAEFLECPFSIEEENCGVVEEILRMCSFENLRNLEVNT
;
A
#
# COMPACT_ATOMS: atom_id res chain seq x y z
N MET A 1 9.74 -2.50 5.63
CA MET A 1 9.61 -3.96 5.83
C MET A 1 10.54 -4.49 6.92
N TRP A 2 11.86 -4.22 6.91
CA TRP A 2 12.80 -4.68 7.97
C TRP A 2 12.36 -4.35 9.41
N ASN A 3 12.03 -3.09 9.70
CA ASN A 3 11.50 -2.68 11.01
C ASN A 3 10.26 -3.49 11.44
N PHE A 4 9.33 -3.69 10.52
CA PHE A 4 8.08 -4.42 10.77
C PHE A 4 8.32 -5.93 10.98
N ALA A 5 9.17 -6.54 10.14
CA ALA A 5 9.54 -7.95 10.24
C ALA A 5 10.32 -8.27 11.52
N ASN A 6 11.12 -7.33 12.02
CA ASN A 6 11.82 -7.46 13.30
C ASN A 6 10.88 -7.32 14.49
N ASN A 7 9.89 -6.42 14.43
CA ASN A 7 8.87 -6.29 15.47
C ASN A 7 7.95 -7.53 15.55
N LEU A 8 7.73 -8.26 14.46
CA LEU A 8 6.97 -9.52 14.45
C LEU A 8 7.76 -10.73 15.02
N ARG A 9 9.08 -10.59 15.23
CA ARG A 9 9.97 -11.67 15.69
C ARG A 9 10.22 -11.65 17.21
N LEU A 10 9.26 -11.15 17.99
CA LEU A 10 9.40 -10.87 19.43
C LEU A 10 9.69 -12.07 20.36
N ASP A 11 9.83 -13.31 19.87
CA ASP A 11 10.22 -14.45 20.72
C ASP A 11 11.62 -15.02 20.48
N ASN A 12 12.43 -14.49 19.54
CA ASN A 12 13.79 -14.99 19.32
C ASN A 12 14.78 -13.89 18.95
N HIS A 13 15.08 -13.01 19.90
CA HIS A 13 16.13 -11.97 19.82
C HIS A 13 17.57 -12.50 19.61
N LYS A 14 17.77 -13.78 19.30
CA LYS A 14 19.11 -14.35 19.03
C LYS A 14 19.54 -14.31 17.55
N TYR A 15 18.65 -14.03 16.60
CA TYR A 15 18.96 -14.11 15.15
C TYR A 15 18.22 -13.07 14.30
N ALA A 16 18.31 -11.78 14.63
CA ALA A 16 17.87 -10.73 13.72
C ALA A 16 18.94 -10.56 12.63
N ASN A 17 18.63 -10.98 11.40
CA ASN A 17 19.50 -10.78 10.23
C ASN A 17 19.80 -9.28 10.06
N SER A 18 21.01 -8.96 9.61
CA SER A 18 21.35 -7.58 9.24
C SER A 18 20.49 -7.10 8.07
N ILE A 19 20.46 -5.78 7.83
CA ILE A 19 19.75 -5.23 6.67
C ILE A 19 20.39 -5.74 5.37
N GLU A 20 21.71 -5.91 5.34
CA GLU A 20 22.45 -6.44 4.19
C GLU A 20 22.06 -7.88 3.89
N GLU A 21 21.97 -8.74 4.91
CA GLU A 21 21.54 -10.13 4.75
C GLU A 21 20.07 -10.22 4.29
N MET A 22 19.18 -9.39 4.85
CA MET A 22 17.79 -9.34 4.40
C MET A 22 17.67 -8.83 2.97
N PHE A 23 18.50 -7.85 2.59
CA PHE A 23 18.53 -7.31 1.23
C PHE A 23 19.04 -8.35 0.23
N ASP A 24 20.14 -9.05 0.53
CA ASP A 24 20.65 -10.14 -0.32
C ASP A 24 19.61 -11.25 -0.51
N HIS A 25 18.96 -11.67 0.59
CA HIS A 25 17.86 -12.63 0.52
C HIS A 25 16.70 -12.12 -0.35
N PHE A 26 16.29 -10.86 -0.19
CA PHE A 26 15.25 -10.25 -1.02
C PHE A 26 15.62 -10.23 -2.50
N CYS A 27 16.85 -9.84 -2.85
CA CYS A 27 17.36 -9.86 -4.22
C CYS A 27 17.36 -11.27 -4.82
N LYS A 28 17.61 -12.30 -4.00
CA LYS A 28 17.53 -13.72 -4.39
C LYS A 28 16.10 -14.26 -4.41
N GLY A 29 15.09 -13.43 -4.11
CA GLY A 29 13.68 -13.83 -4.03
C GLY A 29 13.32 -14.60 -2.75
N VAL A 30 14.24 -14.72 -1.79
CA VAL A 30 14.06 -15.40 -0.51
C VAL A 30 13.49 -14.41 0.51
N SER A 31 12.22 -14.06 0.34
CA SER A 31 11.50 -13.18 1.29
C SER A 31 10.15 -13.78 1.64
N LEU A 32 9.53 -13.25 2.72
CA LEU A 32 8.13 -13.55 2.98
C LEU A 32 7.31 -13.12 1.75
N TYR A 33 6.51 -14.05 1.22
CA TYR A 33 5.76 -13.88 -0.03
C TYR A 33 6.65 -13.58 -1.28
N GLY A 34 7.94 -13.92 -1.26
CA GLY A 34 8.82 -13.74 -2.41
C GLY A 34 8.63 -14.80 -3.51
N PRO A 35 9.15 -14.57 -4.73
CA PRO A 35 9.90 -13.38 -5.16
C PRO A 35 8.99 -12.17 -5.44
N PHE A 36 9.36 -11.01 -4.89
CA PHE A 36 8.55 -9.79 -5.01
C PHE A 36 8.22 -9.38 -6.45
N TRP A 37 9.21 -9.42 -7.34
CA TRP A 37 9.02 -9.00 -8.73
C TRP A 37 8.05 -9.89 -9.50
N ASN A 38 8.04 -11.19 -9.22
CA ASN A 38 7.07 -12.11 -9.83
C ASN A 38 5.65 -11.73 -9.38
N GLN A 39 5.44 -11.51 -8.09
CA GLN A 39 4.13 -11.10 -7.58
C GLN A 39 3.65 -9.79 -8.21
N VAL A 40 4.50 -8.76 -8.26
CA VAL A 40 4.15 -7.48 -8.88
C VAL A 40 3.79 -7.67 -10.35
N LEU A 41 4.59 -8.43 -11.10
CA LEU A 41 4.35 -8.68 -12.53
C LEU A 41 3.06 -9.45 -12.77
N ASP A 42 2.75 -10.44 -11.94
CA ASP A 42 1.55 -11.27 -12.10
C ASP A 42 0.28 -10.43 -11.84
N TYR A 43 0.24 -9.63 -10.78
CA TYR A 43 -0.88 -8.71 -10.51
C TYR A 43 -1.00 -7.58 -11.54
N TRP A 44 0.13 -7.09 -12.05
CA TRP A 44 0.12 -6.09 -13.11
C TRP A 44 -0.50 -6.64 -14.41
N LYS A 45 -0.11 -7.86 -14.82
CA LYS A 45 -0.74 -8.54 -15.98
C LYS A 45 -2.23 -8.76 -15.75
N GLU A 46 -2.60 -9.25 -14.56
CA GLU A 46 -4.00 -9.48 -14.22
C GLU A 46 -4.83 -8.19 -14.29
N SER A 47 -4.27 -7.04 -13.89
CA SER A 47 -4.95 -5.74 -14.01
C SER A 47 -5.17 -5.28 -15.45
N ILE A 48 -4.38 -5.79 -16.40
CA ILE A 48 -4.55 -5.53 -17.83
C ILE A 48 -5.57 -6.49 -18.43
N GLU A 49 -5.53 -7.76 -18.04
CA GLU A 49 -6.43 -8.80 -18.55
C GLU A 49 -7.84 -8.68 -17.98
N ASN A 50 -7.99 -8.27 -16.72
CA ASN A 50 -9.25 -8.15 -15.99
C ASN A 50 -9.38 -6.76 -15.32
N PRO A 51 -9.44 -5.66 -16.09
CA PRO A 51 -9.43 -4.30 -15.56
C PRO A 51 -10.64 -3.96 -14.68
N ASP A 52 -11.77 -4.64 -14.85
CA ASP A 52 -12.98 -4.46 -14.03
C ASP A 52 -12.92 -5.23 -12.71
N LYS A 53 -11.92 -6.11 -12.52
CA LYS A 53 -11.78 -6.96 -11.32
C LYS A 53 -10.52 -6.67 -10.53
N VAL A 54 -9.48 -6.17 -11.18
CA VAL A 54 -8.18 -5.90 -10.54
C VAL A 54 -7.74 -4.47 -10.81
N PHE A 55 -7.71 -3.68 -9.73
CA PHE A 55 -7.22 -2.32 -9.74
C PHE A 55 -5.77 -2.26 -9.26
N PHE A 56 -4.86 -1.94 -10.17
CA PHE A 56 -3.44 -1.82 -9.85
C PHE A 56 -3.07 -0.39 -9.47
N LEU A 57 -2.44 -0.23 -8.31
CA LEU A 57 -2.00 1.05 -7.77
C LEU A 57 -0.49 1.05 -7.50
N MET A 58 0.17 2.16 -7.85
CA MET A 58 1.54 2.40 -7.41
C MET A 58 1.60 3.37 -6.23
N TYR A 59 2.43 3.03 -5.25
CA TYR A 59 2.59 3.82 -4.03
C TYR A 59 3.06 5.26 -4.33
N GLU A 60 3.99 5.41 -5.27
CA GLU A 60 4.53 6.71 -5.69
C GLU A 60 3.46 7.60 -6.32
N GLU A 61 2.53 7.02 -7.07
CA GLU A 61 1.41 7.74 -7.69
C GLU A 61 0.38 8.19 -6.66
N ILE A 62 0.08 7.33 -5.68
CA ILE A 62 -0.77 7.68 -4.53
C ILE A 62 -0.16 8.86 -3.77
N LYS A 63 1.15 8.84 -3.52
CA LYS A 63 1.83 9.95 -2.84
C LYS A 63 1.84 11.23 -3.65
N LYS A 64 2.06 11.15 -4.97
CA LYS A 64 2.19 12.32 -5.83
C LYS A 64 0.82 12.95 -6.14
N GLN A 65 -0.22 12.15 -6.31
CA GLN A 65 -1.55 12.59 -6.76
C GLN A 65 -2.68 11.88 -5.99
N PRO A 66 -2.75 12.01 -4.65
CA PRO A 66 -3.65 11.21 -3.83
C PRO A 66 -5.13 11.42 -4.18
N LYS A 67 -5.54 12.65 -4.49
CA LYS A 67 -6.93 12.97 -4.90
C LYS A 67 -7.33 12.25 -6.19
N ILE A 68 -6.43 12.18 -7.17
CA ILE A 68 -6.71 11.52 -8.45
C ILE A 68 -6.83 10.01 -8.23
N GLN A 69 -5.90 9.41 -7.46
CA GLN A 69 -5.93 7.97 -7.20
C GLN A 69 -7.15 7.56 -6.37
N LEU A 70 -7.58 8.39 -5.41
CA LEU A 70 -8.79 8.14 -4.62
C LEU A 70 -10.06 8.15 -5.49
N LYS A 71 -10.18 9.11 -6.41
CA LYS A 71 -11.31 9.15 -7.35
C LYS A 71 -11.33 7.94 -8.29
N ARG A 72 -10.18 7.57 -8.85
CA ARG A 72 -10.04 6.36 -9.68
C ARG A 72 -10.44 5.09 -8.92
N LEU A 73 -10.06 4.99 -7.64
CA LEU A 73 -10.45 3.88 -6.78
C LEU A 73 -11.97 3.86 -6.54
N ALA A 74 -12.58 5.02 -6.28
CA ALA A 74 -14.02 5.13 -6.09
C ALA A 74 -14.80 4.75 -7.36
N GLU A 75 -14.32 5.19 -8.53
CA GLU A 75 -14.86 4.78 -9.84
C GLU A 75 -14.77 3.26 -10.04
N PHE A 76 -13.62 2.66 -9.72
CA PHE A 76 -13.41 1.21 -9.83
C PHE A 76 -14.34 0.41 -8.89
N LEU A 77 -14.66 0.95 -7.72
CA LEU A 77 -15.59 0.35 -6.75
C LEU A 77 -17.07 0.62 -7.08
N GLU A 78 -17.36 1.19 -8.25
CA GLU A 78 -18.70 1.60 -8.69
C GLU A 78 -19.36 2.61 -7.73
N CYS A 79 -18.55 3.40 -7.01
CA CYS A 79 -18.99 4.44 -6.08
C CYS A 79 -18.36 5.81 -6.38
N PRO A 80 -18.46 6.32 -7.63
CA PRO A 80 -17.87 7.61 -7.97
C PRO A 80 -18.44 8.73 -7.11
N PHE A 81 -17.61 9.69 -6.74
CA PHE A 81 -18.06 10.89 -6.01
C PHE A 81 -18.99 11.73 -6.88
N SER A 82 -20.09 12.17 -6.29
CA SER A 82 -20.98 13.17 -6.88
C SER A 82 -20.35 14.57 -6.87
N ILE A 83 -20.87 15.46 -7.73
CA ILE A 83 -20.43 16.86 -7.78
C ILE A 83 -20.66 17.54 -6.42
N GLU A 84 -21.77 17.22 -5.76
CA GLU A 84 -22.12 17.71 -4.44
C GLU A 84 -21.10 17.27 -3.39
N GLU A 85 -20.74 15.99 -3.35
CA GLU A 85 -19.72 15.48 -2.41
C GLU A 85 -18.36 16.12 -2.63
N GLU A 86 -17.97 16.31 -3.89
CA GLU A 86 -16.74 17.01 -4.23
C GLU A 86 -16.76 18.47 -3.77
N ASN A 87 -17.85 19.19 -4.01
CA ASN A 87 -18.01 20.58 -3.60
C ASN A 87 -18.10 20.72 -2.06
N CYS A 88 -18.65 19.70 -1.38
CA CYS A 88 -18.68 19.62 0.07
C CYS A 88 -17.33 19.20 0.69
N GLY A 89 -16.31 18.90 -0.12
CA GLY A 89 -14.97 18.56 0.36
C GLY A 89 -14.84 17.15 0.94
N VAL A 90 -15.74 16.23 0.59
CA VAL A 90 -15.73 14.83 1.09
C VAL A 90 -14.42 14.14 0.71
N VAL A 91 -13.91 14.39 -0.49
CA VAL A 91 -12.65 13.80 -0.98
C VAL A 91 -11.47 14.26 -0.13
N GLU A 92 -11.39 15.55 0.17
CA GLU A 92 -10.37 16.14 1.04
C GLU A 92 -10.43 15.57 2.46
N GLU A 93 -11.63 15.36 2.99
CA GLU A 93 -11.84 14.81 4.33
C GLU A 93 -11.36 13.36 4.42
N ILE A 94 -11.68 12.51 3.44
CA ILE A 94 -11.15 11.14 3.37
C ILE A 94 -9.62 11.15 3.32
N LEU A 95 -9.03 12.00 2.47
CA LEU A 95 -7.56 12.11 2.39
C LEU A 95 -6.93 12.55 3.71
N ARG A 96 -7.58 13.47 4.43
CA ARG A 96 -7.13 13.92 5.76
C ARG A 96 -7.18 12.77 6.77
N MET A 97 -8.30 12.05 6.82
CA MET A 97 -8.51 10.91 7.73
C MET A 97 -7.53 9.75 7.46
N CYS A 98 -7.26 9.45 6.18
CA CYS A 98 -6.38 8.36 5.78
C CYS A 98 -4.90 8.79 5.61
N SER A 99 -4.56 10.04 5.93
CA SER A 99 -3.18 10.52 5.81
C SER A 99 -2.25 9.79 6.78
N PHE A 100 -0.99 9.62 6.38
CA PHE A 100 0.03 8.99 7.24
C PHE A 100 0.16 9.70 8.60
N GLU A 101 0.13 11.03 8.60
CA GLU A 101 0.22 11.82 9.83
C GLU A 101 -0.98 11.58 10.75
N ASN A 102 -2.20 11.56 10.21
CA ASN A 102 -3.38 11.27 11.01
C ASN A 102 -3.34 9.83 11.56
N LEU A 103 -3.10 8.84 10.71
CA LEU A 103 -3.11 7.43 11.10
C LEU A 103 -2.00 7.09 12.10
N ARG A 104 -0.79 7.62 11.92
CA ARG A 104 0.34 7.38 12.83
C ARG A 104 0.07 7.90 14.25
N ASN A 105 -0.71 8.95 14.39
CA ASN A 105 -0.96 9.62 15.68
C ASN A 105 -2.25 9.15 16.38
N LEU A 106 -2.95 8.14 15.84
CA LEU A 106 -4.11 7.54 16.53
C LEU A 106 -3.64 6.75 17.76
N GLU A 107 -4.37 6.87 18.88
CA GLU A 107 -4.03 6.20 20.14
C GLU A 107 -3.81 4.69 20.00
N VAL A 108 -4.54 4.04 19.08
CA VAL A 108 -4.43 2.59 18.79
C VAL A 108 -3.13 2.16 18.11
N ASN A 109 -2.35 3.11 17.58
CA ASN A 109 -1.10 2.87 16.83
C ASN A 109 0.15 3.30 17.62
N THR A 110 -0.01 3.59 18.91
CA THR A 110 1.09 3.97 19.83
C THR A 110 1.90 2.76 20.28
#